data_AF-A0A5D2DTD8-F1
#
_entry.id   AF-A0A5D2DTD8-F1
#
_cell.length_a   1.000
_cell.length_b   1.000
_cell.length_c   1.000
_cell.angle_alpha   90.00
_cell.angle_beta   90.00
_cell.angle_gamma   90.00
#
_symmetry.space_group_name_H-M   'P 1'
#
loop_
_entity.id
_entity.type
_entity.pdbx_description
1 polymer ?
#
loop_
_entity_poly.entity_id
_entity_poly.type
_entity_poly.pdbx_seq_one_letter_code
_entity_poly.pdbx_strand_id
1 'polypeptide(L)'
;MATHIAPLRKLWALHVLDGNDIHLSLKELYEKLSNGKSGCYWELFEVYKHLRSLGYVVGRHGIPWSVKGQHIKSGTCSLEGSQESNEMLEMEPKDENSVIELFNNMQITDVSPAFNVYLPNSKFRKSSPGDPSFVLYISRCSPPSRVEIEALERKHGAIPFKFCHVENGRVSFFSFAKTELPVLS
;
A
#
# COMPACT_ATOMS: atom_id res chain seq x y z
N MET A 1 9.62 37.05 -9.27
CA MET A 1 10.87 36.26 -9.20
C MET A 1 10.54 34.92 -8.56
N ALA A 2 10.50 33.87 -9.37
CA ALA A 2 10.14 32.53 -8.95
C ALA A 2 11.34 31.86 -8.26
N THR A 3 11.20 31.51 -6.98
CA THR A 3 12.18 30.71 -6.26
C THR A 3 12.04 29.26 -6.65
N HIS A 4 13.06 28.75 -7.33
CA HIS A 4 13.23 27.36 -7.73
C HIS A 4 13.10 26.40 -6.55
N ILE A 5 12.07 25.56 -6.59
CA ILE A 5 11.99 24.34 -5.78
C ILE A 5 12.82 23.29 -6.52
N ALA A 6 14.13 23.27 -6.26
CA ALA A 6 15.00 22.22 -6.78
C ALA A 6 14.54 20.87 -6.21
N PRO A 7 14.19 19.86 -7.04
CA PRO A 7 13.89 18.53 -6.54
C PRO A 7 15.11 17.98 -5.80
N LEU A 8 14.88 17.38 -4.64
CA LEU A 8 15.82 16.82 -3.65
C LEU A 8 16.79 15.72 -4.17
N ARG A 9 17.28 15.82 -5.41
CA ARG A 9 18.11 14.80 -6.06
C ARG A 9 19.62 15.03 -5.90
N LYS A 10 20.06 16.19 -5.40
CA LYS A 10 21.49 16.58 -5.44
C LYS A 10 22.25 16.48 -4.12
N LEU A 11 21.63 15.98 -3.03
CA LEU A 11 22.29 15.94 -1.71
C LEU A 11 22.47 14.56 -1.08
N TRP A 12 21.95 13.47 -1.66
CA TRP A 12 22.04 12.14 -1.03
C TRP A 12 22.26 11.06 -2.09
N ALA A 13 23.51 10.63 -2.28
CA ALA A 13 23.82 9.43 -3.02
C ALA A 13 23.41 8.23 -2.15
N LEU A 14 22.19 7.72 -2.35
CA LEU A 14 21.74 6.49 -1.71
C LEU A 14 22.49 5.32 -2.36
N HIS A 15 23.43 4.73 -1.63
CA HIS A 15 24.08 3.50 -2.04
C HIS A 15 23.26 2.30 -1.54
N VAL A 16 22.85 1.43 -2.47
CA VAL A 16 22.18 0.17 -2.13
C VAL A 16 23.21 -0.94 -2.24
N LEU A 17 23.32 -1.74 -1.19
CA LEU A 17 24.19 -2.91 -1.12
C LEU A 17 23.33 -4.18 -1.16
N ASP A 18 23.87 -5.26 -1.72
CA ASP A 18 23.27 -6.59 -1.58
C ASP A 18 23.70 -7.27 -0.28
N GLY A 19 23.29 -8.53 -0.07
CA GLY A 19 23.65 -9.30 1.13
C GLY A 19 25.14 -9.64 1.26
N ASN A 20 25.94 -9.35 0.24
CA ASN A 20 27.39 -9.55 0.22
C ASN A 20 28.13 -8.20 0.28
N ASP A 21 27.45 -7.12 0.68
CA ASP A 21 27.98 -5.75 0.73
C ASP A 21 28.49 -5.23 -0.63
N ILE A 22 27.95 -5.75 -1.75
CA ILE A 22 28.29 -5.28 -3.09
C ILE A 22 27.32 -4.16 -3.50
N HIS A 23 27.88 -3.06 -4.01
CA HIS A 23 27.09 -1.97 -4.58
C HIS A 23 26.25 -2.44 -5.77
N LEU A 24 24.93 -2.33 -5.62
CA LEU A 24 24.00 -2.57 -6.71
C LEU A 24 23.95 -1.35 -7.61
N SER A 25 24.20 -1.57 -8.90
CA SER A 25 23.87 -0.61 -9.92
C SER A 25 22.35 -0.39 -9.98
N LEU A 26 21.93 0.75 -10.52
CA LEU A 26 20.52 1.06 -10.70
C LEU A 26 19.80 -0.01 -11.54
N LYS A 27 20.50 -0.58 -12.53
CA LYS A 27 19.98 -1.64 -13.39
C LYS A 27 19.72 -2.92 -12.60
N GLU A 28 20.69 -3.38 -11.83
CA GLU A 28 20.56 -4.60 -11.01
C GLU A 28 19.49 -4.45 -9.94
N LEU A 29 19.34 -3.24 -9.37
CA LEU A 29 18.25 -2.93 -8.45
C LEU A 29 16.88 -3.08 -9.13
N TYR A 30 16.71 -2.50 -10.33
CA TYR A 30 15.46 -2.63 -11.07
C TYR A 30 15.18 -4.08 -11.50
N GLU A 31 16.20 -4.83 -11.93
CA GLU A 31 16.07 -6.25 -12.25
C GLU A 31 15.59 -7.05 -11.03
N LYS A 32 16.19 -6.81 -9.84
CA LYS A 32 15.74 -7.44 -8.59
C LYS A 32 14.30 -7.07 -8.20
N LEU A 33 13.89 -5.82 -8.42
CA LEU A 33 12.53 -5.37 -8.14
C LEU A 33 11.51 -5.96 -9.11
N SER A 34 11.88 -6.12 -10.38
CA SER A 34 11.02 -6.68 -11.43
C SER A 34 10.77 -8.19 -11.29
N ASN A 35 11.61 -8.90 -10.52
CA ASN A 35 11.53 -10.35 -10.34
C ASN A 35 10.30 -10.83 -9.52
N GLY A 36 9.33 -9.97 -9.23
CA GLY A 36 8.03 -10.32 -8.59
C GLY A 36 8.08 -10.75 -7.12
N LYS A 37 9.24 -11.19 -6.62
CA LYS A 37 9.46 -11.69 -5.25
C LYS A 37 9.39 -10.61 -4.16
N SER A 38 9.37 -9.33 -4.53
CA SER A 38 9.47 -8.19 -3.62
C SER A 38 8.11 -7.73 -3.06
N GLY A 39 6.98 -8.28 -3.53
CA GLY A 39 5.63 -7.80 -3.18
C GLY A 39 5.40 -6.32 -3.56
N CYS A 40 6.27 -5.74 -4.39
CA CYS A 40 6.26 -4.36 -4.80
C CYS A 40 6.06 -4.29 -6.32
N TYR A 41 4.82 -4.02 -6.72
CA TYR A 41 4.45 -3.79 -8.11
C TYR A 41 5.02 -2.47 -8.63
N TRP A 42 5.37 -2.41 -9.92
CA TRP A 42 5.93 -1.20 -10.53
C TRP A 42 4.96 -0.01 -10.44
N GLU A 43 3.68 -0.29 -10.58
CA GLU A 43 2.57 0.65 -10.49
C GLU A 43 2.53 1.33 -9.12
N LEU A 44 2.79 0.59 -8.02
CA LEU A 44 2.88 1.17 -6.67
C LEU A 44 3.99 2.22 -6.59
N PHE A 45 5.13 1.95 -7.25
CA PHE A 45 6.25 2.89 -7.27
C PHE A 45 5.92 4.13 -8.11
N GLU A 46 5.25 3.98 -9.24
CA GLU A 46 4.81 5.11 -10.07
C GLU A 46 3.84 6.02 -9.31
N VAL A 47 2.86 5.43 -8.62
CA VAL A 47 1.93 6.17 -7.75
C VAL A 47 2.65 6.87 -6.61
N TYR A 48 3.53 6.16 -5.91
CA TYR A 48 4.34 6.74 -4.83
C TYR A 48 5.16 7.93 -5.34
N LYS A 49 5.90 7.75 -6.43
CA LYS A 49 6.74 8.79 -7.06
C LYS A 49 5.89 10.01 -7.43
N HIS A 50 4.72 9.81 -8.01
CA HIS A 50 3.80 10.87 -8.37
C HIS A 50 3.32 11.65 -7.13
N LEU A 51 2.80 10.97 -6.12
CA LEU A 51 2.35 11.61 -4.86
C LEU A 51 3.48 12.38 -4.15
N ARG A 52 4.69 11.79 -4.11
CA ARG A 52 5.87 12.45 -3.53
C ARG A 52 6.28 13.69 -4.30
N SER A 53 6.15 13.69 -5.62
CA SER A 53 6.45 14.86 -6.45
C SER A 53 5.51 16.05 -6.18
N LEU A 54 4.27 15.75 -5.76
CA LEU A 54 3.28 16.75 -5.32
C LEU A 54 3.48 17.20 -3.87
N GLY A 55 4.47 16.65 -3.15
CA GLY A 55 4.81 17.02 -1.77
C GLY A 55 4.05 16.24 -0.70
N TYR A 56 3.20 15.28 -1.06
CA TYR A 56 2.50 14.46 -0.07
C TYR A 56 3.48 13.61 0.74
N VAL A 57 3.08 13.31 1.97
CA VAL A 57 3.70 12.23 2.74
C VAL A 57 2.89 10.96 2.51
N VAL A 58 3.59 9.88 2.15
CA VAL A 58 2.96 8.63 1.71
C VAL A 58 3.49 7.48 2.56
N GLY A 59 2.60 6.79 3.25
CA GLY A 59 2.91 5.58 4.04
C GLY A 59 2.22 4.37 3.44
N ARG A 60 2.84 3.19 3.49
CA ARG A 60 2.18 1.94 3.09
C ARG A 60 1.03 1.65 4.06
N HIS A 61 -0.14 1.34 3.52
CA HIS A 61 -1.28 0.98 4.34
C HIS A 61 -1.01 -0.31 5.11
N GLY A 62 -1.41 -0.38 6.38
CA GLY A 62 -1.20 -1.55 7.25
C GLY A 62 0.24 -1.82 7.69
N ILE A 63 1.22 -1.05 7.21
CA ILE A 63 2.64 -1.24 7.55
C ILE A 63 3.11 -0.12 8.49
N PRO A 64 3.62 -0.46 9.70
CA PRO A 64 4.18 0.53 10.62
C PRO A 64 5.36 1.31 10.01
N TRP A 65 5.46 2.60 10.33
CA TRP A 65 6.54 3.47 9.85
C TRP A 65 7.94 3.09 10.36
N SER A 66 8.00 2.46 11.52
CA SER A 66 9.24 1.98 12.13
C SER A 66 8.96 0.74 12.96
N VAL A 67 9.77 -0.30 12.78
CA VAL A 67 9.84 -1.42 13.72
C VAL A 67 10.85 -1.04 14.80
N LYS A 68 10.41 -0.78 16.03
CA LYS A 68 11.34 -0.60 17.15
C LYS A 68 11.83 -1.99 17.57
N GLY A 69 13.05 -2.33 17.15
CA GLY A 69 13.96 -3.27 17.82
C GLY A 69 13.38 -4.60 18.29
N GLN A 70 12.52 -5.26 17.50
CA GLN A 70 12.21 -6.67 17.72
C GLN A 70 12.94 -7.47 16.65
N HIS A 71 13.79 -8.40 17.08
CA HIS A 71 14.60 -9.25 16.22
C HIS A 71 13.70 -9.94 15.20
N ILE A 72 13.65 -9.40 13.98
CA ILE A 72 12.94 -10.03 12.87
C ILE A 72 13.71 -11.31 12.59
N LYS A 73 13.22 -12.45 13.08
CA LYS A 73 13.52 -13.72 12.41
C LYS A 73 13.02 -13.48 10.99
N SER A 74 13.93 -13.48 10.03
CA SER A 74 13.67 -13.30 8.61
C SER A 74 12.74 -14.41 8.10
N GLY A 75 11.46 -14.32 8.45
CA GLY A 75 10.39 -15.00 7.76
C GLY A 75 10.14 -14.21 6.50
N THR A 76 10.84 -14.59 5.43
CA THR A 76 10.32 -14.42 4.08
C THR A 76 8.82 -14.73 4.11
N CYS A 77 7.99 -13.82 3.64
CA CYS A 77 6.63 -14.15 3.19
C CYS A 77 6.76 -15.00 1.93
N SER A 78 7.30 -16.21 2.09
CA SER A 78 7.23 -17.28 1.11
C SER A 78 5.92 -18.00 1.40
N LEU A 79 5.01 -17.91 0.45
CA LEU A 79 3.94 -18.89 0.29
C LEU A 79 4.63 -20.20 -0.15
N GLU A 80 5.15 -20.98 0.79
CA GLU A 80 5.64 -22.34 0.51
C GLU A 80 4.99 -23.32 1.47
N GLY A 81 4.47 -24.39 0.88
CA GLY A 81 3.68 -25.42 1.52
C GLY A 81 4.41 -26.08 2.67
N SER A 82 3.68 -26.26 3.77
CA SER A 82 4.11 -27.06 4.91
C SER A 82 4.24 -28.51 4.48
N GLN A 83 5.47 -29.05 4.43
CA GLN A 83 5.69 -30.50 4.48
C GLN A 83 5.95 -30.91 5.93
N GLU A 84 4.95 -31.64 6.43
CA GLU A 84 5.00 -32.80 7.33
C GLU A 84 6.18 -32.95 8.29
N SER A 85 5.87 -32.83 9.58
CA SER A 85 6.46 -33.69 10.61
C SER A 85 5.35 -34.21 11.52
N ASN A 86 5.14 -35.51 11.45
CA ASN A 86 4.22 -36.34 12.20
C ASN A 86 4.61 -36.37 13.69
N GLU A 87 3.70 -36.03 14.62
CA GLU A 87 3.50 -36.68 15.92
C GLU A 87 2.38 -36.00 16.74
N MET A 88 1.17 -36.48 16.48
CA MET A 88 0.00 -36.72 17.36
C MET A 88 -0.02 -36.12 18.78
N LEU A 89 -0.89 -35.11 18.99
CA LEU A 89 -1.69 -34.95 20.21
C LEU A 89 -3.09 -34.47 19.83
N GLU A 90 -4.10 -35.29 20.12
CA GLU A 90 -5.53 -34.98 19.97
C GLU A 90 -5.91 -33.70 20.73
N MET A 91 -6.52 -32.75 20.03
CA MET A 91 -7.32 -31.71 20.66
C MET A 91 -8.48 -31.30 19.72
N GLU A 92 -9.68 -31.55 20.23
CA GLU A 92 -11.04 -31.30 19.72
C GLU A 92 -11.25 -30.05 18.84
N PRO A 93 -12.24 -30.07 17.91
CA PRO A 93 -12.42 -29.04 16.89
C PRO A 93 -12.90 -27.72 17.52
N LYS A 94 -12.01 -26.74 17.61
CA LYS A 94 -12.39 -25.36 17.95
C LYS A 94 -12.66 -24.54 16.69
N ASP A 95 -13.95 -24.30 16.51
CA ASP A 95 -14.56 -23.17 15.82
C ASP A 95 -14.15 -22.99 14.34
N GLU A 96 -14.76 -23.80 13.47
CA GLU A 96 -14.80 -23.52 12.02
C GLU A 96 -15.32 -22.10 11.73
N ASN A 97 -16.16 -21.55 12.62
CA ASN A 97 -16.63 -20.16 12.58
C ASN A 97 -15.50 -19.12 12.69
N SER A 98 -14.41 -19.42 13.41
CA SER A 98 -13.28 -18.50 13.61
C SER A 98 -12.46 -18.34 12.33
N VAL A 99 -12.26 -19.44 11.61
CA VAL A 99 -11.54 -19.45 10.33
C VAL A 99 -12.39 -18.79 9.25
N ILE A 100 -13.70 -19.07 9.23
CA ILE A 100 -14.66 -18.43 8.33
C ILE A 100 -14.79 -16.92 8.62
N GLU A 101 -14.76 -16.48 9.88
CA GLU A 101 -14.66 -15.05 10.23
C GLU A 101 -13.33 -14.43 9.77
N LEU A 102 -12.21 -15.13 9.91
CA LEU A 102 -10.91 -14.65 9.42
C LEU A 102 -10.92 -14.46 7.90
N PHE A 103 -11.52 -15.39 7.15
CA PHE A 103 -11.69 -15.32 5.71
C PHE A 103 -12.76 -14.30 5.27
N ASN A 104 -13.84 -14.12 6.03
CA ASN A 104 -14.84 -13.06 5.79
C ASN A 104 -14.28 -11.66 6.10
N ASN A 105 -13.33 -11.56 7.03
CA ASN A 105 -12.57 -10.34 7.31
C ASN A 105 -11.47 -10.12 6.25
N MET A 106 -10.91 -11.20 5.71
CA MET A 106 -10.11 -11.21 4.50
C MET A 106 -11.03 -11.06 3.28
N GLN A 107 -11.74 -9.93 3.17
CA GLN A 107 -12.49 -9.65 1.97
C GLN A 107 -11.51 -9.51 0.81
N ILE A 108 -11.38 -10.59 0.04
CA ILE A 108 -10.81 -10.64 -1.31
C ILE A 108 -11.80 -9.93 -2.24
N THR A 109 -12.07 -8.65 -1.94
CA THR A 109 -12.47 -7.68 -2.94
C THR A 109 -11.16 -7.22 -3.56
N ASP A 110 -11.06 -7.20 -4.88
CA ASP A 110 -9.83 -7.02 -5.69
C ASP A 110 -9.14 -5.64 -5.49
N VAL A 111 -9.55 -4.88 -4.48
CA VAL A 111 -9.08 -3.54 -4.15
C VAL A 111 -8.62 -3.50 -2.70
N SER A 112 -7.36 -3.87 -2.46
CA SER A 112 -6.71 -3.62 -1.17
C SER A 112 -6.15 -2.19 -1.12
N PRO A 113 -6.21 -1.52 0.04
CA PRO A 113 -5.61 -0.20 0.19
C PRO A 113 -4.09 -0.29 0.06
N ALA A 114 -3.50 0.59 -0.74
CA ALA A 114 -2.07 0.64 -0.98
C ALA A 114 -1.36 1.62 -0.04
N PHE A 115 -1.92 2.83 0.10
CA PHE A 115 -1.25 3.92 0.81
C PHE A 115 -2.17 4.71 1.73
N ASN A 116 -1.62 5.17 2.84
CA ASN A 116 -2.12 6.26 3.64
C ASN A 116 -1.43 7.55 3.18
N VAL A 117 -2.20 8.52 2.72
CA VAL A 117 -1.67 9.77 2.13
C VAL A 117 -1.98 10.95 3.04
N TYR A 118 -0.96 11.73 3.35
CA TYR A 118 -1.04 12.88 4.25
C TYR A 118 -0.62 14.15 3.52
N LEU A 119 -1.30 15.26 3.83
CA LEU A 119 -0.97 16.58 3.28
C LEU A 119 0.52 16.93 3.45
N PRO A 120 1.08 17.74 2.53
CA PRO A 120 2.41 18.32 2.71
C PRO A 120 2.47 19.10 4.03
N ASN A 121 3.21 18.59 5.01
CA ASN A 121 3.34 19.20 6.33
C ASN A 121 4.77 19.05 6.83
N SER A 122 5.47 20.18 7.02
CA SER A 122 6.86 20.22 7.51
C SER A 122 7.00 19.71 8.95
N LYS A 123 5.91 19.69 9.71
CA LYS A 123 5.86 19.18 11.09
C LYS A 123 5.38 17.72 11.17
N PHE A 124 5.23 17.03 10.03
CA PHE A 124 4.80 15.63 10.02
C PHE A 124 5.78 14.75 10.80
N ARG A 125 5.25 13.91 11.70
CA ARG A 125 6.05 12.95 12.49
C ARG A 125 5.64 11.53 12.15
N LYS A 126 6.56 10.72 11.63
CA LYS A 126 6.32 9.30 11.35
C LYS A 126 5.88 8.50 12.59
N SER A 127 6.34 8.89 13.78
CA SER A 127 5.98 8.25 15.05
C SER A 127 4.56 8.58 15.53
N SER A 128 3.96 9.64 15.00
CA SER A 128 2.61 10.08 15.32
C SER A 128 2.05 10.79 14.08
N PRO A 129 1.72 10.01 13.02
CA PRO A 129 1.38 10.56 11.72
C PRO A 129 0.01 11.24 11.70
N GLY A 130 -0.82 10.99 12.71
CA GLY A 130 -2.23 11.39 12.74
C GLY A 130 -3.06 10.61 11.73
N ASP A 131 -4.25 11.12 11.44
CA ASP A 131 -5.12 10.56 10.41
C ASP A 131 -4.64 10.96 9.01
N PRO A 132 -4.67 10.02 8.05
CA PRO A 132 -4.40 10.35 6.66
C PRO A 132 -5.49 11.27 6.09
N SER A 133 -5.08 12.11 5.16
CA SER A 133 -5.98 12.97 4.40
C SER A 133 -6.85 12.17 3.44
N PHE A 134 -6.32 11.07 2.92
CA PHE A 134 -7.10 10.02 2.28
C PHE A 134 -6.36 8.68 2.25
N VAL A 135 -7.10 7.59 2.12
CA VAL A 135 -6.58 6.25 1.82
C VAL A 135 -6.63 6.01 0.32
N LEU A 136 -5.55 5.51 -0.27
CA LEU A 136 -5.45 5.26 -1.71
C LEU A 136 -5.51 3.77 -2.03
N TYR A 137 -6.45 3.41 -2.89
CA TYR A 137 -6.67 2.09 -3.46
C TYR A 137 -6.09 2.04 -4.88
N ILE A 138 -5.52 0.91 -5.29
CA ILE A 138 -5.03 0.73 -6.67
C ILE A 138 -5.98 -0.20 -7.42
N SER A 139 -6.49 0.29 -8.54
CA SER A 139 -7.30 -0.46 -9.51
C SER A 139 -6.40 -0.90 -10.66
N ARG A 140 -6.22 -2.21 -10.81
CA ARG A 140 -5.26 -2.78 -11.78
C ARG A 140 -5.89 -3.15 -13.12
N CYS A 141 -7.13 -3.64 -13.12
CA CYS A 141 -7.75 -4.18 -14.33
C CYS A 141 -9.05 -3.47 -14.72
N SER A 142 -9.86 -3.08 -13.73
CA SER A 142 -11.14 -2.40 -13.98
C SER A 142 -11.43 -1.38 -12.88
N PRO A 143 -12.12 -0.28 -13.20
CA PRO A 143 -12.69 0.60 -12.20
C PRO A 143 -13.52 -0.22 -11.20
N PRO A 144 -13.54 0.17 -9.91
CA PRO A 144 -14.37 -0.50 -8.91
C PRO A 144 -15.84 -0.38 -9.31
N SER A 145 -16.60 -1.46 -9.11
CA SER A 145 -18.04 -1.47 -9.30
C SER A 145 -18.74 -0.59 -8.26
N ARG A 146 -19.96 -0.14 -8.57
CA ARG A 146 -20.77 0.64 -7.63
C ARG A 146 -20.98 -0.08 -6.29
N VAL A 147 -21.22 -1.40 -6.34
CA VAL A 147 -21.44 -2.23 -5.14
C VAL A 147 -20.18 -2.29 -4.27
N GLU A 148 -19.00 -2.40 -4.88
CA GLU A 148 -17.72 -2.36 -4.17
C GLU A 148 -17.47 -0.99 -3.52
N ILE A 149 -17.76 0.10 -4.23
CA ILE A 149 -17.65 1.46 -3.69
C ILE A 149 -18.58 1.62 -2.49
N GLU A 150 -19.87 1.30 -2.62
CA GLU A 150 -20.85 1.42 -1.53
C GLU A 150 -20.51 0.50 -0.33
N ALA A 151 -19.95 -0.68 -0.59
CA ALA A 151 -19.45 -1.57 0.47
C ALA A 151 -18.22 -1.01 1.17
N LEU A 152 -17.34 -0.33 0.43
CA LEU A 152 -16.17 0.33 0.98
C LEU A 152 -16.57 1.56 1.82
N GLU A 153 -17.51 2.38 1.34
CA GLU A 153 -18.06 3.52 2.07
C GLU A 153 -18.68 3.11 3.41
N ARG A 154 -19.39 1.98 3.47
CA ARG A 154 -19.95 1.45 4.74
C ARG A 154 -18.90 0.97 5.73
N LYS A 155 -17.74 0.50 5.25
CA LYS A 155 -16.65 -0.02 6.10
C LYS A 155 -15.69 1.07 6.57
N HIS A 156 -15.50 2.11 5.76
CA HIS A 156 -14.59 3.20 6.08
C HIS A 156 -15.23 4.20 7.04
N GLY A 157 -14.42 4.74 7.94
CA GLY A 157 -14.81 5.82 8.83
C GLY A 157 -14.83 7.18 8.11
N ALA A 158 -14.65 8.25 8.86
CA ALA A 158 -14.66 9.63 8.33
C ALA A 158 -13.51 9.95 7.35
N ILE A 159 -12.55 9.04 7.17
CA ILE A 159 -11.39 9.26 6.31
C ILE A 159 -11.79 9.00 4.84
N PRO A 160 -11.62 9.98 3.95
CA PRO A 160 -11.90 9.79 2.53
C PRO A 160 -11.00 8.72 1.90
N PHE A 161 -11.51 8.01 0.90
CA PHE A 161 -10.66 7.15 0.06
C PHE A 161 -10.71 7.57 -1.41
N LYS A 162 -9.66 7.21 -2.14
CA LYS A 162 -9.51 7.45 -3.58
C LYS A 162 -9.06 6.18 -4.26
N PHE A 163 -9.35 6.07 -5.54
CA PHE A 163 -8.83 5.02 -6.40
C PHE A 163 -7.76 5.60 -7.32
N CYS A 164 -6.78 4.78 -7.64
CA CYS A 164 -5.71 5.09 -8.56
C CYS A 164 -5.66 4.06 -9.67
N HIS A 165 -5.50 4.52 -10.90
CA HIS A 165 -5.17 3.67 -12.03
C HIS A 165 -3.84 4.12 -12.64
N VAL A 166 -3.05 3.17 -13.10
CA VAL A 166 -1.75 3.42 -13.74
C VAL A 166 -1.78 2.80 -15.12
N GLU A 167 -1.68 3.64 -16.15
CA GLU A 167 -1.72 3.22 -17.55
C GLU A 167 -0.56 3.89 -18.29
N ASN A 168 0.35 3.09 -18.86
CA ASN A 168 1.53 3.58 -19.59
C ASN A 168 2.34 4.65 -18.83
N GLY A 169 2.50 4.48 -17.51
CA GLY A 169 3.22 5.41 -16.63
C GLY A 169 2.45 6.71 -16.30
N ARG A 170 1.20 6.84 -16.73
CA ARG A 170 0.30 7.93 -16.31
C ARG A 170 -0.49 7.47 -15.10
N VAL A 171 -0.45 8.30 -14.06
CA VAL A 171 -1.15 8.06 -12.80
C VAL A 171 -2.43 8.90 -12.78
N SER A 172 -3.58 8.24 -12.67
CA SER A 172 -4.91 8.87 -12.64
C SER A 172 -5.60 8.59 -11.31
N PHE A 173 -6.18 9.63 -10.70
CA PHE A 173 -6.89 9.52 -9.42
C PHE A 173 -8.39 9.74 -9.62
N PHE A 174 -9.19 8.89 -8.97
CA PHE A 174 -10.64 8.94 -9.01
C PHE A 174 -11.21 9.04 -7.60
N SER A 175 -12.26 9.83 -7.45
CA SER A 175 -13.10 9.87 -6.26
C SER A 175 -14.55 9.86 -6.69
N PHE A 176 -15.36 9.13 -5.94
CA PHE A 176 -16.79 9.00 -6.17
C PHE A 176 -17.53 9.76 -5.08
N ALA A 177 -18.60 10.45 -5.46
CA ALA A 177 -19.45 11.18 -4.54
C ALA A 177 -20.90 10.98 -4.94
N LYS A 178 -21.74 10.67 -3.95
CA LYS A 178 -23.19 10.64 -4.15
C LYS A 178 -23.70 12.06 -4.30
N THR A 179 -24.40 12.34 -5.38
CA THR A 179 -25.02 13.65 -5.65
C THR A 179 -26.51 13.44 -5.92
N GLU A 180 -27.36 14.23 -5.27
CA GLU A 180 -28.80 14.24 -5.53
C GLU A 180 -29.10 15.28 -6.62
N LEU A 181 -29.85 14.87 -7.64
CA LEU A 181 -30.23 15.78 -8.73
C LEU A 181 -31.52 16.51 -8.35
N PRO A 182 -31.61 17.83 -8.62
CA PRO A 182 -32.85 18.55 -8.40
C PRO A 182 -33.93 18.02 -9.33
N VAL A 183 -35.11 17.72 -8.77
CA VAL A 183 -36.30 17.43 -9.57
C VAL A 183 -36.89 18.76 -10.01
N LEU A 184 -36.95 19.01 -11.31
CA LEU A 184 -37.68 20.15 -11.85
C LEU A 184 -39.17 19.86 -11.69
N SER A 185 -39.78 20.47 -10.68
CA SER A 185 -41.23 20.52 -10.49
C SER A 185 -41.88 21.57 -11.40
#